data_AF-A0A1Q7YHB0-F1
#
_entry.id   AF-A0A1Q7YHB0-F1
#
_cell.length_a   1.000
_cell.length_b   1.000
_cell.length_c   1.000
_cell.angle_alpha   90.00
_cell.angle_beta   90.00
_cell.angle_gamma   90.00
#
_symmetry.space_group_name_H-M   'P 1'
#
loop_
_entity.id
_entity.type
_entity.pdbx_description
1 polymer ?
#
loop_
_entity_poly.entity_id
_entity_poly.type
_entity_poly.pdbx_seq_one_letter_code
_entity_poly.pdbx_strand_id
1 'polypeptide(L)'
;MTQESQLLDLTVGELVEVRSVEEILATLDDNGELDSMPFMPEMLQFVGQRFRVYKRAHKTCDTATRTGGRSVEQAVHLTTRCDGSAHGGCQAACLIFWKEAWLKRVTSSDPAPSRMTATPSGNLADTFHQLERASRRTDPAEPGVIYSCQATQVPKFSAPLTWWNPGQYMRDVTSGNAEFRKAAFVLGRATINAIQRWRGGRNFPAFPIPTKTKTPKETLDLKPGELVQVKSPEEIADTLDVHSRNRGLYFDEEMIRWCGGTFRVQSRVSRIINERTGRMMQLPNDCIILDGVSCRAECSRGRLLCPRGIPHYWREIWLRRVSQPEQPQVDPTHPR
;
A
#
# COMPACT_ATOMS: atom_id res chain seq x y z
N MET A 1 23.94 26.14 -9.67
CA MET A 1 23.10 25.81 -10.84
C MET A 1 22.24 24.63 -10.46
N THR A 2 21.08 24.90 -9.89
CA THR A 2 20.07 23.88 -9.54
C THR A 2 19.61 23.23 -10.83
N GLN A 3 19.90 21.93 -11.01
CA GLN A 3 19.16 21.12 -11.98
C GLN A 3 17.69 21.27 -11.60
N GLU A 4 16.93 22.04 -12.37
CA GLU A 4 15.48 21.94 -12.35
C GLU A 4 15.16 20.47 -12.48
N SER A 5 14.59 19.90 -11.41
CA SER A 5 14.04 18.56 -11.40
C SER A 5 13.08 18.47 -12.58
N GLN A 6 13.54 17.86 -13.68
CA GLN A 6 12.78 17.76 -14.91
C GLN A 6 11.51 16.96 -14.60
N LEU A 7 10.37 17.65 -14.59
CA LEU A 7 9.05 17.04 -14.44
C LEU A 7 8.90 15.93 -15.49
N LEU A 8 8.72 14.69 -15.05
CA LEU A 8 8.60 13.56 -15.97
C LEU A 8 7.15 13.38 -16.45
N ASP A 9 6.17 13.79 -15.64
CA ASP A 9 4.72 13.62 -15.84
C ASP A 9 4.37 12.17 -16.23
N LEU A 10 4.84 11.23 -15.40
CA LEU A 10 4.77 9.81 -15.68
C LEU A 10 3.32 9.29 -15.68
N THR A 11 3.03 8.43 -16.65
CA THR A 11 1.78 7.69 -16.78
C THR A 11 1.96 6.19 -16.54
N VAL A 12 0.85 5.49 -16.30
CA VAL A 12 0.87 4.05 -16.03
C VAL A 12 1.47 3.26 -17.20
N GLY A 13 2.39 2.35 -16.88
CA GLY A 13 3.02 1.45 -17.84
C GLY A 13 4.36 1.95 -18.40
N GLU A 14 4.69 3.23 -18.23
CA GLU A 14 6.00 3.77 -18.64
C GLU A 14 7.15 3.06 -17.91
N LEU A 15 8.25 2.82 -18.63
CA LEU A 15 9.45 2.20 -18.07
C LEU A 15 10.34 3.28 -17.46
N VAL A 16 10.74 3.07 -16.21
CA VAL A 16 11.61 3.98 -15.47
C VAL A 16 12.72 3.19 -14.79
N GLU A 17 13.84 3.87 -14.57
CA GLU A 17 14.95 3.39 -13.76
C GLU A 17 15.05 4.25 -12.50
N VAL A 18 15.28 3.62 -11.36
CA VAL A 18 15.59 4.35 -10.13
C VAL A 18 16.98 4.94 -10.26
N ARG A 19 17.11 6.25 -10.04
CA ARG A 19 18.38 6.98 -10.11
C ARG A 19 19.43 6.41 -9.15
N SER A 20 20.70 6.75 -9.37
CA SER A 20 21.79 6.34 -8.48
C SER A 20 21.60 6.91 -7.07
N VAL A 21 22.33 6.33 -6.10
CA VAL A 21 22.29 6.81 -4.71
C VAL A 21 22.73 8.28 -4.66
N GLU A 22 23.81 8.62 -5.35
CA GLU A 22 24.37 9.97 -5.38
C GLU A 22 23.40 10.99 -5.97
N GLU A 23 22.74 10.63 -7.08
CA GLU A 23 21.72 11.47 -7.71
C GLU A 23 20.53 11.70 -6.77
N ILE A 24 20.08 10.67 -6.05
CA ILE A 24 18.96 10.78 -5.11
C ILE A 24 19.37 11.63 -3.90
N LEU A 25 20.52 11.35 -3.29
CA LEU A 25 21.02 12.09 -2.12
C LEU A 25 21.18 13.58 -2.42
N ALA A 26 21.58 13.95 -3.64
CA ALA A 26 21.66 15.35 -4.05
C ALA A 26 20.31 16.08 -4.07
N THR A 27 19.18 15.34 -4.03
CA THR A 27 17.83 15.92 -3.94
C THR A 27 17.29 16.04 -2.51
N LEU A 28 17.94 15.41 -1.53
CA LEU A 28 17.40 15.33 -0.17
C LEU A 28 17.92 16.48 0.70
N ASP A 29 17.09 16.90 1.65
CA ASP A 29 17.49 17.80 2.73
C ASP A 29 18.24 17.06 3.85
N ASP A 30 18.62 17.79 4.90
CA ASP A 30 19.32 17.24 6.07
C ASP A 30 18.53 16.15 6.82
N ASN A 31 17.21 16.07 6.60
CA ASN A 31 16.35 15.02 7.16
C ASN A 31 16.20 13.81 6.22
N GLY A 32 16.87 13.79 5.07
CA GLY A 32 16.70 12.73 4.07
C GLY A 32 15.36 12.81 3.34
N GLU A 33 14.78 14.01 3.22
CA GLU A 33 13.46 14.25 2.64
C GLU A 33 13.56 15.12 1.38
N LEU A 34 12.65 14.89 0.41
CA LEU A 34 12.37 15.81 -0.70
C LEU A 34 10.90 16.23 -0.62
N ASP A 35 10.63 17.52 -0.51
CA ASP A 35 9.28 18.08 -0.28
C ASP A 35 8.56 17.43 0.91
N SER A 36 9.29 17.22 2.02
CA SER A 36 8.82 16.47 3.20
C SER A 36 8.50 14.99 2.98
N MET A 37 8.79 14.42 1.80
CA MET A 37 8.66 12.99 1.54
C MET A 37 9.99 12.30 1.86
N PRO A 38 10.02 11.41 2.87
CA PRO A 38 11.26 10.74 3.23
C PRO A 38 11.66 9.71 2.17
N PHE A 39 12.96 9.72 1.82
CA PHE A 39 13.61 8.62 1.14
C PHE A 39 14.08 7.61 2.20
N MET A 40 13.38 6.48 2.30
CA MET A 40 13.58 5.52 3.38
C MET A 40 14.76 4.58 3.08
N PRO A 41 15.50 4.07 4.10
CA PRO A 41 16.59 3.12 3.87
C PRO A 41 16.18 1.89 3.06
N GLU A 42 14.96 1.38 3.26
CA GLU A 42 14.42 0.25 2.51
C GLU A 42 14.34 0.51 0.99
N MET A 43 14.35 1.77 0.56
CA MET A 43 14.29 2.14 -0.85
C MET A 43 15.63 1.93 -1.57
N LEU A 44 16.76 1.91 -0.84
CA LEU A 44 18.10 1.73 -1.40
C LEU A 44 18.24 0.43 -2.19
N GLN A 45 17.54 -0.63 -1.78
CA GLN A 45 17.59 -1.93 -2.46
C GLN A 45 17.11 -1.85 -3.91
N PHE A 46 16.30 -0.84 -4.27
CA PHE A 46 15.74 -0.69 -5.61
C PHE A 46 16.54 0.27 -6.51
N VAL A 47 17.61 0.89 -6.00
CA VAL A 47 18.45 1.81 -6.77
C VAL A 47 19.07 1.14 -7.99
N GLY A 48 19.05 1.82 -9.13
CA GLY A 48 19.53 1.32 -10.41
C GLY A 48 18.66 0.24 -11.06
N GLN A 49 17.58 -0.21 -10.41
CA GLN A 49 16.66 -1.18 -10.99
C GLN A 49 15.61 -0.49 -11.88
N ARG A 50 15.10 -1.24 -12.86
CA ARG A 50 14.05 -0.80 -13.78
C ARG A 50 12.69 -1.34 -13.37
N PHE A 51 11.68 -0.49 -13.44
CA PHE A 51 10.30 -0.83 -13.14
C PHE A 51 9.37 -0.20 -14.16
N ARG A 52 8.18 -0.80 -14.32
CA ARG A 52 7.06 -0.10 -14.95
C ARG A 52 6.29 0.69 -13.89
N VAL A 53 5.86 1.89 -14.24
CA VAL A 53 4.96 2.69 -13.41
C VAL A 53 3.66 1.90 -13.19
N TYR A 54 3.40 1.55 -11.94
CA TYR A 54 2.21 0.78 -11.57
C TYR A 54 0.97 1.68 -11.50
N LYS A 55 1.09 2.81 -10.80
CA LYS A 55 0.06 3.85 -10.69
C LYS A 55 0.71 5.22 -10.56
N ARG A 56 0.08 6.25 -11.13
CA ARG A 56 0.38 7.63 -10.73
C ARG A 56 -0.15 7.86 -9.32
N ALA A 57 0.66 8.41 -8.42
CA ALA A 57 0.28 8.61 -7.02
C ALA A 57 -0.28 10.02 -6.78
N HIS A 58 -0.93 10.65 -7.76
CA HIS A 58 -1.43 12.04 -7.68
C HIS A 58 -2.46 12.27 -6.57
N LYS A 59 -3.02 11.20 -6.01
CA LYS A 59 -3.84 11.22 -4.82
C LYS A 59 -3.60 10.01 -3.92
N THR A 60 -3.90 10.16 -2.64
CA THR A 60 -3.79 9.12 -1.61
C THR A 60 -4.90 9.28 -0.56
N CYS A 61 -4.91 8.40 0.44
CA CYS A 61 -5.77 8.52 1.61
C CYS A 61 -4.94 8.83 2.86
N ASP A 62 -5.51 9.65 3.75
CA ASP A 62 -4.90 10.00 5.02
C ASP A 62 -5.31 8.99 6.10
N THR A 63 -4.43 8.05 6.40
CA THR A 63 -4.65 7.05 7.45
C THR A 63 -4.07 7.48 8.81
N ALA A 64 -3.18 8.48 8.83
CA ALA A 64 -2.58 9.05 10.04
C ALA A 64 -3.55 10.00 10.79
N THR A 65 -4.09 11.00 10.10
CA THR A 65 -4.96 12.03 10.69
C THR A 65 -6.44 11.84 10.32
N ARG A 66 -6.74 11.01 9.31
CA ARG A 66 -8.10 10.67 8.86
C ARG A 66 -8.88 11.86 8.26
N THR A 67 -8.19 12.77 7.57
CA THR A 67 -8.81 13.92 6.88
C THR A 67 -9.48 13.56 5.54
N GLY A 68 -9.35 12.31 5.07
CA GLY A 68 -9.94 11.84 3.81
C GLY A 68 -8.93 11.72 2.67
N GLY A 69 -9.33 12.13 1.46
CA GLY A 69 -8.46 12.15 0.29
C GLY A 69 -7.40 13.26 0.37
N ARG A 70 -6.22 13.00 -0.17
CA ARG A 70 -5.13 13.98 -0.28
C ARG A 70 -4.50 13.94 -1.66
N SER A 71 -4.01 15.08 -2.15
CA SER A 71 -3.24 15.17 -3.39
C SER A 71 -1.75 15.13 -3.09
N VAL A 72 -1.02 14.32 -3.85
CA VAL A 72 0.45 14.21 -3.76
C VAL A 72 1.02 14.68 -5.10
N GLU A 73 2.06 15.50 -5.03
CA GLU A 73 2.69 16.05 -6.23
C GLU A 73 3.87 15.21 -6.69
N GLN A 74 3.95 15.03 -8.01
CA GLN A 74 5.10 14.46 -8.72
C GLN A 74 5.53 13.10 -8.15
N ALA A 75 4.56 12.23 -7.86
CA ALA A 75 4.82 10.93 -7.30
C ALA A 75 4.11 9.83 -8.08
N VAL A 76 4.76 8.68 -8.13
CA VAL A 76 4.22 7.43 -8.67
C VAL A 76 4.36 6.30 -7.66
N HIS A 77 3.62 5.22 -7.90
CA HIS A 77 3.84 3.92 -7.30
C HIS A 77 4.47 3.00 -8.34
N LEU A 78 5.51 2.29 -7.90
CA LEU A 78 6.05 1.13 -8.58
C LEU A 78 5.51 -0.13 -7.89
N THR A 79 5.75 -1.32 -8.44
CA THR A 79 5.40 -2.59 -7.77
C THR A 79 6.40 -2.93 -6.64
N THR A 80 6.77 -1.94 -5.83
CA THR A 80 7.72 -2.05 -4.71
C THR A 80 7.05 -1.67 -3.39
N ARG A 81 7.25 -2.49 -2.37
CA ARG A 81 6.68 -2.32 -1.03
C ARG A 81 7.80 -2.25 0.00
N CYS A 82 7.59 -1.43 1.03
CA CYS A 82 8.51 -1.33 2.16
C CYS A 82 8.48 -2.63 2.97
N ASP A 83 9.67 -3.18 3.26
CA ASP A 83 9.85 -4.38 4.09
C ASP A 83 9.97 -4.07 5.59
N GLY A 84 10.13 -2.79 5.94
CA GLY A 84 10.22 -2.27 7.30
C GLY A 84 11.48 -2.68 8.06
N SER A 85 12.48 -3.25 7.39
CA SER A 85 13.73 -3.75 8.00
C SER A 85 14.50 -2.66 8.74
N ALA A 86 14.46 -1.41 8.26
CA ALA A 86 15.07 -0.24 8.92
C ALA A 86 14.07 0.55 9.78
N HIS A 87 12.82 0.09 9.88
CA HIS A 87 11.75 0.69 10.67
C HIS A 87 11.26 -0.25 11.79
N GLY A 88 12.21 -0.84 12.52
CA GLY A 88 11.93 -1.72 13.67
C GLY A 88 11.23 -3.03 13.28
N GLY A 89 11.31 -3.43 12.01
CA GLY A 89 10.63 -4.59 11.46
C GLY A 89 9.11 -4.40 11.34
N CYS A 90 8.65 -3.20 11.02
CA CYS A 90 7.24 -2.89 10.73
C CYS A 90 6.74 -3.75 9.55
N GLN A 91 5.62 -4.46 9.73
CA GLN A 91 5.12 -5.43 8.75
C GLN A 91 3.94 -4.90 7.92
N ALA A 92 3.81 -3.58 7.81
CA ALA A 92 2.65 -2.97 7.15
C ALA A 92 2.62 -3.19 5.62
N ALA A 93 3.78 -3.52 5.02
CA ALA A 93 3.93 -3.78 3.58
C ALA A 93 3.37 -2.63 2.70
N CYS A 94 3.62 -1.39 3.12
CA CYS A 94 3.14 -0.20 2.44
C CYS A 94 3.74 -0.10 1.02
N LEU A 95 2.91 0.24 0.04
CA LEU A 95 3.37 0.62 -1.30
C LEU A 95 4.24 1.88 -1.19
N ILE A 96 5.38 1.94 -1.87
CA ILE A 96 6.31 3.07 -1.77
C ILE A 96 5.84 4.21 -2.70
N PHE A 97 5.91 5.45 -2.21
CA PHE A 97 5.83 6.64 -3.05
C PHE A 97 7.21 6.93 -3.62
N TRP A 98 7.28 7.05 -4.94
CA TRP A 98 8.50 7.46 -5.64
C TRP A 98 8.29 8.84 -6.20
N LYS A 99 9.06 9.83 -5.74
CA LYS A 99 9.14 11.12 -6.42
C LYS A 99 9.70 10.92 -7.81
N GLU A 100 9.14 11.63 -8.79
CA GLU A 100 9.64 11.59 -10.17
C GLU A 100 11.11 12.03 -10.26
N ALA A 101 11.55 12.94 -9.37
CA ALA A 101 12.94 13.37 -9.25
C ALA A 101 13.92 12.22 -8.93
N TRP A 102 13.46 11.14 -8.29
CA TRP A 102 14.28 9.95 -7.97
C TRP A 102 14.28 8.91 -9.10
N LEU A 103 13.62 9.22 -10.21
CA LEU A 103 13.45 8.33 -11.35
C LEU A 103 14.03 9.00 -12.60
N LYS A 104 14.35 8.17 -13.60
CA LYS A 104 14.61 8.61 -14.96
C LYS A 104 13.81 7.75 -15.94
N ARG A 105 13.24 8.38 -16.96
CA ARG A 105 12.56 7.68 -18.06
C ARG A 105 13.62 6.91 -18.85
N VAL A 106 13.35 5.63 -19.10
CA VAL A 106 14.20 4.77 -19.94
C VAL A 106 13.34 4.05 -20.97
N THR A 107 13.94 3.69 -22.09
CA THR A 107 13.34 2.90 -23.16
C THR A 107 13.86 1.47 -23.12
N SER A 108 13.15 0.54 -23.76
CA SER A 108 13.60 -0.86 -23.85
C SER A 108 14.89 -1.03 -24.62
N SER A 109 15.25 -0.06 -25.47
CA SER A 109 16.50 -0.03 -26.23
C SER A 109 17.68 0.51 -25.44
N ASP A 110 17.45 1.15 -24.29
CA ASP A 110 18.53 1.64 -23.45
C ASP A 110 19.31 0.44 -22.90
N PRO A 111 20.66 0.47 -22.92
CA PRO A 111 21.49 -0.61 -22.43
C PRO A 111 21.01 -1.03 -21.04
N ALA A 112 20.76 -2.32 -20.83
CA ALA A 112 20.39 -2.80 -19.51
C ALA A 112 21.44 -2.33 -18.51
N PRO A 113 21.05 -1.93 -17.28
CA PRO A 113 22.02 -1.52 -16.28
C PRO A 113 23.02 -2.67 -16.12
N SER A 114 24.28 -2.42 -16.46
CA SER A 114 25.33 -3.41 -16.29
C SER A 114 25.35 -3.76 -14.80
N ARG A 115 25.06 -5.03 -14.47
CA ARG A 115 25.25 -5.59 -13.12
C ARG A 115 26.71 -5.49 -12.63
N MET A 116 27.61 -4.95 -13.47
CA MET A 116 29.01 -4.72 -13.18
C MET A 116 29.19 -3.38 -12.46
N THR A 117 29.40 -3.48 -11.15
CA THR A 117 30.41 -2.70 -10.42
C THR A 117 30.46 -1.21 -10.74
N ALA A 118 29.32 -0.51 -10.60
CA ALA A 118 29.43 0.82 -10.02
C ALA A 118 29.81 0.58 -8.56
N THR A 119 31.10 0.54 -8.25
CA THR A 119 31.56 0.73 -6.88
C THR A 119 30.92 2.04 -6.44
N PRO A 120 29.96 2.04 -5.50
CA PRO A 120 29.31 3.28 -5.12
C PRO A 120 30.41 4.19 -4.59
N SER A 121 30.57 5.35 -5.22
CA SER A 121 31.64 6.30 -4.89
C SER A 121 31.40 6.92 -3.50
N GLY A 122 30.23 6.67 -2.89
CA GLY A 122 29.97 6.79 -1.46
C GLY A 122 29.69 5.42 -0.83
N ASN A 123 30.14 5.22 0.40
CA ASN A 123 29.87 3.99 1.14
C ASN A 123 28.36 3.82 1.35
N LEU A 124 27.72 2.91 0.61
CA LEU A 124 26.28 2.60 0.73
C LEU A 124 25.86 2.32 2.17
N ALA A 125 26.76 1.76 2.99
CA ALA A 125 26.51 1.54 4.41
C ALA A 125 26.41 2.86 5.20
N ASP A 126 27.24 3.86 4.87
CA ASP A 126 27.17 5.18 5.52
C ASP A 126 25.86 5.89 5.15
N THR A 127 25.47 5.82 3.87
CA THR A 127 24.16 6.32 3.41
C THR A 127 23.01 5.63 4.14
N PHE A 128 23.06 4.30 4.25
CA PHE A 128 22.05 3.53 4.97
C PHE A 128 21.95 4.00 6.43
N HIS A 129 23.07 4.14 7.13
CA HIS A 129 23.09 4.60 8.52
C HIS A 129 22.63 6.05 8.70
N GLN A 130 22.92 6.93 7.74
CA GLN A 130 22.42 8.30 7.75
C GLN A 130 20.89 8.32 7.65
N LEU A 131 20.32 7.63 6.66
CA LEU A 131 18.87 7.55 6.47
C LEU A 131 18.19 6.83 7.64
N GLU A 132 18.80 5.80 8.20
CA GLU A 132 18.28 5.08 9.37
C GLU A 132 18.24 5.97 10.62
N ARG A 133 19.22 6.87 10.79
CA ARG A 133 19.18 7.87 11.86
C ARG A 133 18.08 8.89 11.62
N ALA A 134 17.89 9.34 10.38
CA ALA A 134 16.84 10.31 10.04
C ALA A 134 15.42 9.72 10.20
N SER A 135 15.26 8.41 9.96
CA SER A 135 13.97 7.71 10.08
C SER A 135 13.53 7.43 11.52
N ARG A 136 14.33 7.78 12.53
CA ARG A 136 14.00 7.55 13.94
C ARG A 136 14.36 8.72 14.83
N ARG A 137 13.50 9.00 15.79
CA ARG A 137 13.74 9.98 16.86
C ARG A 137 13.49 9.34 18.20
N THR A 138 14.27 9.75 19.20
CA THR A 138 14.02 9.41 20.60
C THR A 138 13.30 10.59 21.25
N ASP A 139 12.28 10.31 22.04
CA ASP A 139 11.59 11.31 22.83
C ASP A 139 12.22 11.37 24.22
N PRO A 140 12.76 12.52 24.66
CA PRO A 140 13.33 12.66 26.01
C PRO A 140 12.29 12.51 27.12
N ALA A 141 11.01 12.77 26.83
CA ALA A 141 9.93 12.78 27.82
C ALA A 141 9.26 11.41 28.00
N GLU A 142 9.29 10.55 26.97
CA GLU A 142 8.70 9.21 27.01
C GLU A 142 9.64 8.16 26.41
N PRO A 143 9.99 7.09 27.15
CA PRO A 143 10.85 6.05 26.62
C PRO A 143 10.24 5.39 25.38
N GLY A 144 10.98 5.39 24.27
CA GLY A 144 10.58 4.73 23.03
C GLY A 144 11.14 5.38 21.77
N VAL A 145 11.22 4.59 20.70
CA VAL A 145 11.60 5.07 19.37
C VAL A 145 10.34 5.53 18.63
N ILE A 146 10.38 6.75 18.11
CA ILE A 146 9.38 7.31 17.20
C ILE A 146 9.95 7.20 15.79
N TYR A 147 9.27 6.43 14.94
CA TYR A 147 9.67 6.23 13.55
C TYR A 147 9.02 7.29 12.64
N SER A 148 9.78 7.75 11.65
CA SER A 148 9.34 8.60 10.55
C SER A 148 9.47 7.82 9.25
N CYS A 149 8.34 7.48 8.65
CA CYS A 149 8.25 6.83 7.34
C CYS A 149 7.25 7.56 6.43
N GLN A 150 7.21 7.22 5.15
CA GLN A 150 6.28 7.84 4.19
C GLN A 150 4.80 7.75 4.64
N ALA A 151 4.38 6.68 5.32
CA ALA A 151 3.01 6.58 5.83
C ALA A 151 2.72 7.59 6.96
N THR A 152 3.67 7.78 7.89
CA THR A 152 3.55 8.75 8.98
C THR A 152 3.61 10.20 8.49
N GLN A 153 4.36 10.46 7.40
CA GLN A 153 4.58 11.80 6.86
C GLN A 153 3.57 12.20 5.78
N VAL A 154 2.60 11.33 5.41
CA VAL A 154 1.56 11.67 4.41
C VAL A 154 0.98 13.07 4.63
N PRO A 155 0.58 13.49 5.84
CA PRO A 155 0.00 14.82 6.03
C PRO A 155 0.94 15.99 5.69
N LYS A 156 2.27 15.78 5.71
CA LYS A 156 3.28 16.82 5.46
C LYS A 156 3.58 17.00 3.98
N PHE A 157 3.76 15.91 3.23
CA PHE A 157 4.11 15.99 1.79
C PHE A 157 2.90 16.03 0.84
N SER A 158 1.69 16.20 1.38
CA SER A 158 0.46 16.19 0.57
C SER A 158 -0.55 17.22 1.06
N ALA A 159 -1.48 17.62 0.19
CA ALA A 159 -2.51 18.61 0.51
C ALA A 159 -3.91 17.96 0.60
N PRO A 160 -4.86 18.51 1.37
CA PRO A 160 -6.24 18.03 1.38
C PRO A 160 -6.86 18.02 -0.03
N LEU A 161 -7.51 16.93 -0.40
CA LEU A 161 -8.19 16.78 -1.68
C LEU A 161 -9.68 16.53 -1.46
N THR A 162 -10.50 17.51 -1.87
CA THR A 162 -11.96 17.41 -1.75
C THR A 162 -12.51 16.33 -2.68
N TRP A 163 -13.40 15.49 -2.16
CA TRP A 163 -13.94 14.33 -2.90
C TRP A 163 -14.78 14.71 -4.13
N TRP A 164 -15.36 15.90 -4.18
CA TRP A 164 -16.18 16.37 -5.31
C TRP A 164 -15.36 17.02 -6.43
N ASN A 165 -14.04 17.19 -6.28
CA ASN A 165 -13.22 17.83 -7.31
C ASN A 165 -13.17 16.92 -8.57
N PRO A 166 -13.80 17.32 -9.69
CA PRO A 166 -13.88 16.47 -10.88
C PRO A 166 -12.52 16.23 -11.54
N GLY A 167 -11.58 17.18 -11.40
CA GLY A 167 -10.23 17.08 -11.96
C GLY A 167 -9.41 15.93 -11.39
N GLN A 168 -9.75 15.40 -10.21
CA GLN A 168 -9.07 14.21 -9.68
C GLN A 168 -9.45 12.94 -10.45
N TYR A 169 -10.72 12.83 -10.86
CA TYR A 169 -11.26 11.68 -11.59
C TYR A 169 -10.87 11.71 -13.06
N MET A 170 -10.81 12.91 -13.64
CA MET A 170 -10.21 13.11 -14.96
C MET A 170 -8.75 12.64 -14.96
N ARG A 171 -7.96 13.07 -13.96
CA ARG A 171 -6.57 12.61 -13.78
C ARG A 171 -6.45 11.10 -13.59
N ASP A 172 -7.39 10.46 -12.89
CA ASP A 172 -7.39 9.00 -12.77
C ASP A 172 -7.49 8.31 -14.14
N VAL A 173 -8.28 8.87 -15.06
CA VAL A 173 -8.45 8.33 -16.40
C VAL A 173 -7.25 8.67 -17.29
N THR A 174 -6.86 9.95 -17.35
CA THR A 174 -5.79 10.40 -18.26
C THR A 174 -4.42 9.87 -17.88
N SER A 175 -4.16 9.56 -16.60
CA SER A 175 -2.91 8.95 -16.17
C SER A 175 -2.85 7.44 -16.38
N GLY A 176 -3.93 6.79 -16.82
CA GLY A 176 -4.06 5.33 -16.88
C GLY A 176 -4.30 4.65 -15.52
N ASN A 177 -4.59 5.41 -14.46
CA ASN A 177 -4.90 4.83 -13.14
C ASN A 177 -6.22 4.06 -13.15
N ALA A 178 -7.20 4.49 -13.92
CA ALA A 178 -8.46 3.80 -14.10
C ALA A 178 -8.92 3.92 -15.56
N GLU A 179 -9.50 2.86 -16.10
CA GLU A 179 -10.23 2.97 -17.36
C GLU A 179 -11.47 3.85 -17.16
N PHE A 180 -11.86 4.61 -18.20
CA PHE A 180 -13.05 5.46 -18.16
C PHE A 180 -14.30 4.70 -17.70
N ARG A 181 -14.53 3.50 -18.25
CA ARG A 181 -15.68 2.65 -17.89
C ARG A 181 -15.67 2.28 -16.40
N LYS A 182 -14.50 1.99 -15.85
CA LYS A 182 -14.33 1.67 -14.44
C LYS A 182 -14.60 2.90 -13.55
N ALA A 183 -14.05 4.05 -13.93
CA ALA A 183 -14.28 5.30 -13.21
C ALA A 183 -15.77 5.69 -13.20
N ALA A 184 -16.43 5.63 -14.36
CA ALA A 184 -17.86 5.88 -14.49
C ALA A 184 -18.70 4.92 -13.62
N PHE A 185 -18.37 3.63 -13.63
CA PHE A 185 -19.04 2.63 -12.77
C PHE A 185 -18.89 2.95 -11.28
N VAL A 186 -17.67 3.24 -10.82
CA VAL A 186 -17.40 3.55 -9.41
C VAL A 186 -18.13 4.81 -8.96
N LEU A 187 -18.10 5.87 -9.77
CA LEU A 187 -18.81 7.12 -9.49
C LEU A 187 -20.34 6.93 -9.52
N GLY A 188 -20.86 6.24 -10.52
CA GLY A 188 -22.29 5.94 -10.62
C GLY A 188 -22.80 5.15 -9.41
N ARG A 189 -22.05 4.13 -8.98
CA ARG A 189 -22.35 3.39 -7.76
C ARG A 189 -22.30 4.27 -6.52
N ALA A 190 -21.30 5.13 -6.38
CA ALA A 190 -21.20 6.04 -5.25
C ALA A 190 -22.41 7.00 -5.18
N THR A 191 -22.88 7.49 -6.33
CA THR A 191 -24.10 8.30 -6.44
C THR A 191 -25.35 7.51 -6.04
N ILE A 192 -25.51 6.29 -6.55
CA ILE A 192 -26.63 5.40 -6.18
C ILE A 192 -26.62 5.13 -4.67
N ASN A 193 -25.46 4.79 -4.09
CA ASN A 193 -25.32 4.57 -2.65
C ASN A 193 -25.60 5.84 -1.84
N ALA A 194 -25.27 7.03 -2.36
CA ALA A 194 -25.64 8.29 -1.71
C ALA A 194 -27.16 8.50 -1.67
N ILE A 195 -27.85 8.21 -2.78
CA ILE A 195 -29.31 8.26 -2.85
C ILE A 195 -29.95 7.21 -1.94
N GLN A 196 -29.45 5.97 -1.96
CA GLN A 196 -29.93 4.89 -1.10
C GLN A 196 -29.85 5.30 0.37
N ARG A 197 -28.70 5.80 0.84
CA ARG A 197 -28.55 6.27 2.23
C ARG A 197 -29.53 7.40 2.58
N TRP A 198 -29.71 8.35 1.67
CA TRP A 198 -30.68 9.43 1.86
C TRP A 198 -32.13 8.90 2.00
N ARG A 199 -32.46 7.81 1.31
CA ARG A 199 -33.77 7.13 1.39
C ARG A 199 -33.86 6.07 2.50
N GLY A 200 -32.85 5.95 3.37
CA GLY A 200 -32.79 4.90 4.41
C GLY A 200 -32.49 3.48 3.88
N GLY A 201 -32.08 3.36 2.62
CA GLY A 201 -31.63 2.11 2.00
C GLY A 201 -30.19 1.72 2.36
N ARG A 202 -29.78 0.53 1.92
CA ARG A 202 -28.44 -0.04 2.14
C ARG A 202 -27.54 0.18 0.92
N ASN A 203 -26.24 0.38 1.15
CA ASN A 203 -25.23 0.48 0.09
C ASN A 203 -25.14 -0.80 -0.76
N PHE A 204 -24.69 -0.64 -2.01
CA PHE A 204 -24.19 -1.73 -2.85
C PHE A 204 -22.65 -1.69 -2.98
N PRO A 205 -21.92 -2.84 -2.83
CA PRO A 205 -22.44 -4.16 -2.54
C PRO A 205 -23.07 -4.24 -1.14
N ALA A 206 -24.21 -4.93 -1.05
CA ALA A 206 -24.86 -5.13 0.22
C ALA A 206 -24.02 -6.05 1.11
N PHE A 207 -23.96 -5.73 2.40
CA PHE A 207 -23.32 -6.56 3.41
C PHE A 207 -24.35 -6.89 4.49
N PRO A 208 -24.38 -8.14 5.00
CA PRO A 208 -25.27 -8.49 6.12
C PRO A 208 -24.96 -7.62 7.34
N ILE A 209 -25.99 -7.23 8.09
CA ILE A 209 -25.83 -6.37 9.28
C ILE A 209 -25.32 -7.24 10.42
N PRO A 210 -24.11 -6.99 10.96
CA PRO A 210 -23.65 -7.73 12.13
C PRO A 210 -24.45 -7.35 13.37
N THR A 211 -24.79 -8.34 14.19
CA THR A 211 -25.64 -8.15 15.39
C THR A 211 -24.93 -8.53 16.69
N LYS A 212 -23.72 -9.08 16.65
CA LYS A 212 -23.03 -9.56 17.84
C LYS A 212 -22.45 -8.40 18.66
N THR A 213 -22.44 -8.59 19.98
CA THR A 213 -21.73 -7.71 20.93
C THR A 213 -20.35 -8.26 21.30
N LYS A 214 -20.19 -9.59 21.24
CA LYS A 214 -18.92 -10.30 21.48
C LYS A 214 -18.55 -11.12 20.24
N THR A 215 -17.31 -10.96 19.80
CA THR A 215 -16.83 -11.57 18.56
C THR A 215 -16.09 -12.89 18.83
N PRO A 216 -16.41 -13.97 18.10
CA PRO A 216 -15.72 -15.25 18.24
C PRO A 216 -14.26 -15.16 17.77
N LYS A 217 -13.46 -16.16 18.16
CA LYS A 217 -12.10 -16.37 17.68
C LYS A 217 -11.98 -17.80 17.16
N GLU A 218 -11.32 -17.93 16.02
CA GLU A 218 -10.88 -19.20 15.44
C GLU A 218 -9.40 -19.02 15.10
N THR A 219 -8.59 -20.05 15.32
CA THR A 219 -7.16 -20.00 15.03
C THR A 219 -6.79 -21.21 14.19
N LEU A 220 -6.34 -20.94 12.98
CA LEU A 220 -5.86 -21.87 11.97
C LEU A 220 -4.33 -21.98 11.98
N ASP A 221 -3.64 -21.02 12.62
CA ASP A 221 -2.18 -20.87 12.66
C ASP A 221 -1.56 -20.87 11.25
N LEU A 222 -2.15 -20.05 10.37
CA LEU A 222 -1.74 -19.98 8.96
C LEU A 222 -0.30 -19.51 8.81
N LYS A 223 0.45 -20.24 7.98
CA LYS A 223 1.83 -19.90 7.59
C LYS A 223 1.88 -19.28 6.18
N PRO A 224 2.88 -18.42 5.91
CA PRO A 224 3.17 -17.95 4.56
C PRO A 224 3.24 -19.10 3.55
N GLY A 225 2.65 -18.92 2.38
CA GLY A 225 2.60 -19.90 1.28
C GLY A 225 1.38 -20.82 1.28
N GLU A 226 0.66 -20.95 2.40
CA GLU A 226 -0.58 -21.74 2.45
C GLU A 226 -1.68 -21.14 1.57
N LEU A 227 -2.52 -22.00 0.98
CA LEU A 227 -3.71 -21.57 0.25
C LEU A 227 -4.92 -21.48 1.18
N VAL A 228 -5.64 -20.38 1.06
CA VAL A 228 -6.86 -20.12 1.83
C VAL A 228 -7.95 -19.55 0.95
N GLN A 229 -9.18 -19.92 1.25
CA GLN A 229 -10.37 -19.28 0.71
C GLN A 229 -10.92 -18.26 1.71
N VAL A 230 -11.26 -17.07 1.24
CA VAL A 230 -11.99 -16.08 2.04
C VAL A 230 -13.44 -16.56 2.19
N LYS A 231 -13.95 -16.60 3.42
CA LYS A 231 -15.34 -16.99 3.72
C LYS A 231 -16.35 -16.08 3.02
N SER A 232 -17.61 -16.53 2.91
CA SER A 232 -18.68 -15.73 2.29
C SER A 232 -18.99 -14.47 3.12
N PRO A 233 -19.66 -13.46 2.54
CA PRO A 233 -20.07 -12.27 3.29
C PRO A 233 -20.93 -12.60 4.51
N GLU A 234 -21.83 -13.59 4.40
CA GLU A 234 -22.71 -14.05 5.49
C GLU A 234 -21.90 -14.66 6.63
N GLU A 235 -21.00 -15.58 6.30
CA GLU A 235 -20.16 -16.27 7.27
C GLU A 235 -19.20 -15.32 7.99
N ILE A 236 -18.71 -14.29 7.28
CA ILE A 236 -17.89 -13.25 7.89
C ILE A 236 -18.75 -12.36 8.77
N ALA A 237 -19.92 -11.90 8.31
CA ALA A 237 -20.81 -11.05 9.09
C ALA A 237 -21.20 -11.69 10.42
N ASP A 238 -21.37 -13.00 10.45
CA ASP A 238 -21.61 -13.81 11.66
C ASP A 238 -20.43 -13.81 12.64
N THR A 239 -19.28 -13.23 12.30
CA THR A 239 -18.12 -13.10 13.21
C THR A 239 -17.89 -11.68 13.69
N LEU A 240 -18.64 -10.70 13.17
CA LEU A 240 -18.41 -9.28 13.40
C LEU A 240 -19.31 -8.73 14.51
N ASP A 241 -18.82 -7.69 15.18
CA ASP A 241 -19.62 -6.84 16.06
C ASP A 241 -20.45 -5.81 15.28
N VAL A 242 -21.34 -5.12 15.97
CA VAL A 242 -22.20 -4.05 15.41
C VAL A 242 -21.44 -2.90 14.73
N HIS A 243 -20.12 -2.81 14.90
CA HIS A 243 -19.24 -1.84 14.23
C HIS A 243 -18.47 -2.46 13.06
N SER A 244 -18.89 -3.65 12.60
CA SER A 244 -18.23 -4.46 11.58
C SER A 244 -16.78 -4.81 11.91
N ARG A 245 -16.47 -5.10 13.19
CA ARG A 245 -15.13 -5.50 13.63
C ARG A 245 -15.12 -6.91 14.19
N ASN A 246 -13.99 -7.59 14.03
CA ASN A 246 -13.65 -8.76 14.84
C ASN A 246 -12.38 -8.46 15.65
N ARG A 247 -12.50 -8.47 16.99
CA ARG A 247 -11.38 -8.21 17.90
C ARG A 247 -10.57 -6.95 17.51
N GLY A 248 -11.30 -5.86 17.29
CA GLY A 248 -10.73 -4.56 16.93
C GLY A 248 -10.33 -4.37 15.47
N LEU A 249 -10.25 -5.43 14.64
CA LEU A 249 -9.97 -5.29 13.21
C LEU A 249 -11.27 -5.11 12.44
N TYR A 250 -11.35 -4.03 11.67
CA TYR A 250 -12.51 -3.66 10.88
C TYR A 250 -12.55 -4.44 9.57
N PHE A 251 -13.72 -5.01 9.27
CA PHE A 251 -14.04 -5.58 7.97
C PHE A 251 -14.66 -4.49 7.10
N ASP A 252 -13.90 -3.99 6.15
CA ASP A 252 -14.27 -2.86 5.30
C ASP A 252 -15.10 -3.30 4.08
N GLU A 253 -15.95 -2.42 3.53
CA GLU A 253 -16.78 -2.70 2.35
C GLU A 253 -15.94 -3.10 1.13
N GLU A 254 -14.70 -2.59 1.01
CA GLU A 254 -13.73 -3.00 -0.01
C GLU A 254 -13.33 -4.48 0.09
N MET A 255 -13.50 -5.10 1.25
CA MET A 255 -13.11 -6.49 1.48
C MET A 255 -14.12 -7.48 0.88
N ILE A 256 -15.38 -7.07 0.72
CA ILE A 256 -16.49 -7.92 0.25
C ILE A 256 -16.19 -8.54 -1.12
N ARG A 257 -15.53 -7.79 -2.01
CA ARG A 257 -15.20 -8.26 -3.37
C ARG A 257 -14.26 -9.47 -3.40
N TRP A 258 -13.58 -9.73 -2.29
CA TRP A 258 -12.61 -10.82 -2.17
C TRP A 258 -13.23 -12.07 -1.53
N CYS A 259 -14.44 -11.98 -0.97
CA CYS A 259 -15.17 -13.11 -0.41
C CYS A 259 -15.36 -14.22 -1.45
N GLY A 260 -15.22 -15.47 -1.03
CA GLY A 260 -15.28 -16.67 -1.87
C GLY A 260 -14.02 -16.92 -2.72
N GLY A 261 -13.12 -15.94 -2.85
CA GLY A 261 -11.87 -16.08 -3.59
C GLY A 261 -10.82 -16.89 -2.83
N THR A 262 -9.95 -17.57 -3.58
CA THR A 262 -8.82 -18.33 -3.05
C THR A 262 -7.51 -17.59 -3.30
N PHE A 263 -6.72 -17.41 -2.24
CA PHE A 263 -5.47 -16.65 -2.26
C PHE A 263 -4.38 -17.39 -1.49
N ARG A 264 -3.12 -17.04 -1.75
CA ARG A 264 -2.00 -17.48 -0.93
C ARG A 264 -1.81 -16.54 0.25
N VAL A 265 -1.48 -17.10 1.40
CA VAL A 265 -1.03 -16.34 2.56
C VAL A 265 0.33 -15.73 2.21
N GLN A 266 0.41 -14.40 2.16
CA GLN A 266 1.66 -13.69 1.91
C GLN A 266 2.50 -13.63 3.18
N SER A 267 1.91 -13.14 4.27
CA SER A 267 2.63 -12.97 5.54
C SER A 267 1.68 -12.86 6.73
N ARG A 268 2.25 -13.03 7.92
CA ARG A 268 1.61 -12.75 9.20
C ARG A 268 2.15 -11.43 9.76
N VAL A 269 1.25 -10.60 10.27
CA VAL A 269 1.55 -9.28 10.83
C VAL A 269 1.37 -9.34 12.35
N SER A 270 2.44 -9.12 13.09
CA SER A 270 2.43 -9.00 14.55
C SER A 270 2.73 -7.58 15.01
N ARG A 271 3.35 -6.74 14.17
CA ARG A 271 3.69 -5.36 14.55
C ARG A 271 3.66 -4.41 13.36
N ILE A 272 3.19 -3.20 13.61
CA ILE A 272 3.17 -2.10 12.64
C ILE A 272 3.47 -0.79 13.35
N ILE A 273 3.87 0.23 12.60
CA ILE A 273 3.97 1.60 13.12
C ILE A 273 2.57 2.22 13.12
N ASN A 274 2.18 2.80 14.24
CA ASN A 274 0.99 3.63 14.30
C ASN A 274 1.27 4.94 13.55
N GLU A 275 0.63 5.11 12.40
CA GLU A 275 0.93 6.21 11.47
C GLU A 275 0.71 7.62 12.05
N ARG A 276 -0.14 7.76 13.07
CA ARG A 276 -0.37 9.06 13.73
C ARG A 276 0.77 9.44 14.67
N THR A 277 1.27 8.45 15.41
CA THR A 277 2.21 8.69 16.52
C THR A 277 3.66 8.35 16.15
N GLY A 278 3.88 7.62 15.06
CA GLY A 278 5.19 7.06 14.70
C GLY A 278 5.66 5.93 15.62
N ARG A 279 4.90 5.58 16.67
CA ARG A 279 5.29 4.54 17.63
C ARG A 279 4.93 3.15 17.12
N MET A 280 5.79 2.18 17.41
CA MET A 280 5.52 0.77 17.12
C MET A 280 4.35 0.27 17.97
N MET A 281 3.41 -0.42 17.34
CA MET A 281 2.30 -1.11 18.01
C MET A 281 2.33 -2.60 17.72
N GLN A 282 2.06 -3.40 18.76
CA GLN A 282 1.87 -4.85 18.64
C GLN A 282 0.41 -5.16 18.33
N LEU A 283 0.19 -6.12 17.45
CA LEU A 283 -1.12 -6.65 17.10
C LEU A 283 -1.32 -7.95 17.88
N PRO A 284 -2.12 -7.95 18.97
CA PRO A 284 -2.23 -9.11 19.87
C PRO A 284 -3.06 -10.26 19.30
N ASN A 285 -3.77 -10.05 18.20
CA ASN A 285 -4.58 -11.06 17.53
C ASN A 285 -4.00 -11.37 16.15
N ASP A 286 -4.35 -12.54 15.62
CA ASP A 286 -3.99 -13.00 14.29
C ASP A 286 -4.31 -11.96 13.21
N CYS A 287 -3.34 -11.65 12.35
CA CYS A 287 -3.48 -10.64 11.32
C CYS A 287 -2.70 -11.11 10.09
N ILE A 288 -3.42 -11.41 9.02
CA ILE A 288 -2.88 -12.05 7.82
C ILE A 288 -2.94 -11.08 6.65
N ILE A 289 -1.89 -11.05 5.83
CA ILE A 289 -1.91 -10.43 4.50
C ILE A 289 -2.01 -11.55 3.47
N LEU A 290 -2.93 -11.39 2.51
CA LEU A 290 -3.10 -12.29 1.38
C LEU A 290 -2.48 -11.69 0.11
N ASP A 291 -1.87 -12.54 -0.70
CA ASP A 291 -1.20 -12.12 -1.93
C ASP A 291 -2.18 -11.56 -2.96
N GLY A 292 -1.83 -10.41 -3.56
CA GLY A 292 -2.67 -9.70 -4.53
C GLY A 292 -3.95 -9.06 -3.97
N VAL A 293 -4.19 -9.14 -2.65
CA VAL A 293 -5.42 -8.66 -2.00
C VAL A 293 -5.18 -7.34 -1.28
N SER A 294 -5.58 -6.25 -1.94
CA SER A 294 -5.42 -4.89 -1.42
C SER A 294 -6.62 -4.01 -1.73
N CYS A 295 -6.73 -2.89 -1.02
CA CYS A 295 -7.77 -1.90 -1.22
C CYS A 295 -7.73 -1.34 -2.64
N ARG A 296 -8.87 -1.41 -3.35
CA ARG A 296 -9.05 -0.84 -4.69
C ARG A 296 -9.74 0.53 -4.67
N ALA A 297 -10.12 1.00 -3.48
CA ALA A 297 -10.77 2.28 -3.25
C ALA A 297 -12.03 2.50 -4.10
N GLU A 298 -12.76 1.43 -4.40
CA GLU A 298 -13.99 1.53 -5.18
C GLU A 298 -15.18 1.92 -4.29
N CYS A 299 -15.23 1.45 -3.06
CA CYS A 299 -16.25 1.73 -2.02
C CYS A 299 -15.79 2.80 -1.01
N SER A 300 -14.53 3.23 -1.08
CA SER A 300 -13.90 4.11 -0.10
C SER A 300 -14.40 5.55 -0.18
N ARG A 301 -15.50 5.84 0.53
CA ARG A 301 -16.16 7.16 0.56
C ARG A 301 -15.17 8.29 0.84
N GLY A 302 -15.24 9.35 0.02
CA GLY A 302 -14.39 10.53 0.14
C GLY A 302 -12.97 10.36 -0.41
N ARG A 303 -12.62 9.18 -0.92
CA ARG A 303 -11.28 8.82 -1.40
C ARG A 303 -11.35 7.75 -2.51
N LEU A 304 -12.37 7.84 -3.36
CA LEU A 304 -12.62 6.89 -4.45
C LEU A 304 -11.46 6.86 -5.44
N LEU A 305 -11.16 5.68 -6.01
CA LEU A 305 -10.07 5.45 -6.96
C LEU A 305 -8.68 5.82 -6.42
N CYS A 306 -8.51 5.81 -5.10
CA CYS A 306 -7.20 5.99 -4.48
C CYS A 306 -6.22 4.87 -4.90
N PRO A 307 -5.06 5.18 -5.49
CA PRO A 307 -4.07 4.20 -5.98
C PRO A 307 -3.18 3.59 -4.89
N ARG A 308 -3.41 3.92 -3.61
CA ARG A 308 -2.50 3.58 -2.49
C ARG A 308 -2.32 2.08 -2.26
N GLY A 309 -3.30 1.26 -2.65
CA GLY A 309 -3.20 -0.20 -2.65
C GLY A 309 -2.80 -0.80 -1.30
N ILE A 310 -3.38 -0.31 -0.21
CA ILE A 310 -3.09 -0.79 1.16
C ILE A 310 -3.50 -2.27 1.26
N PRO A 311 -2.63 -3.18 1.73
CA PRO A 311 -3.01 -4.57 1.95
C PRO A 311 -4.22 -4.68 2.89
N HIS A 312 -5.14 -5.58 2.58
CA HIS A 312 -6.18 -5.92 3.56
C HIS A 312 -5.60 -6.83 4.64
N TYR A 313 -5.95 -6.53 5.88
CA TYR A 313 -5.66 -7.40 7.01
C TYR A 313 -6.84 -8.32 7.26
N TRP A 314 -6.54 -9.61 7.41
CA TRP A 314 -7.53 -10.66 7.58
C TRP A 314 -7.36 -11.32 8.94
N ARG A 315 -8.48 -11.59 9.62
CA ARG A 315 -8.50 -12.57 10.72
C ARG A 315 -8.56 -13.98 10.13
N GLU A 316 -7.93 -14.93 10.80
CA GLU A 316 -7.99 -16.35 10.44
C GLU A 316 -9.42 -16.88 10.46
N ILE A 317 -10.27 -16.39 11.36
CA ILE A 317 -11.70 -16.75 11.39
C ILE A 317 -12.46 -16.35 10.12
N TRP A 318 -11.92 -15.46 9.28
CA TRP A 318 -12.51 -15.10 7.98
C TRP A 318 -11.99 -15.94 6.82
N LEU A 319 -11.10 -16.89 7.11
CA LEU A 319 -10.39 -17.69 6.12
C LEU A 319 -10.71 -19.18 6.35
N ARG A 320 -10.56 -19.97 5.30
CA ARG A 320 -10.57 -21.44 5.36
C ARG A 320 -9.34 -21.97 4.66
N ARG A 321 -8.66 -22.92 5.30
CA ARG A 321 -7.59 -23.67 4.63
C ARG A 321 -8.20 -24.48 3.49
N VAL A 322 -7.58 -24.42 2.32
CA VAL A 322 -7.95 -25.27 1.18
C VAL A 322 -6.78 -26.16 0.81
N SER A 323 -7.05 -27.39 0.40
CA SER A 323 -6.01 -28.31 -0.08
C SER A 323 -5.31 -27.69 -1.29
N GLN A 324 -3.98 -27.78 -1.34
CA GLN A 324 -3.28 -27.47 -2.58
C GLN A 324 -3.72 -28.49 -3.63
N PRO A 325 -4.07 -28.08 -4.87
CA PRO A 325 -4.13 -29.03 -5.96
C PRO A 325 -2.75 -29.69 -6.04
N GLU A 326 -2.69 -31.02 -6.01
CA GLU A 326 -1.46 -31.76 -6.32
C GLU A 326 -0.92 -31.20 -7.63
N GLN A 327 0.28 -30.61 -7.60
CA GLN A 327 0.99 -30.37 -8.85
C GLN A 327 1.18 -31.75 -9.48
N PRO A 328 0.81 -31.97 -10.76
CA PRO A 328 1.14 -33.21 -11.42
C PRO A 328 2.65 -33.38 -11.30
N GLN A 329 3.08 -34.45 -10.64
CA GLN A 329 4.47 -34.86 -10.63
C GLN A 329 4.89 -34.99 -12.08
N VAL A 330 5.74 -34.07 -12.55
CA VAL A 330 6.46 -34.27 -13.79
C VAL A 330 7.39 -35.44 -13.50
N ASP A 331 6.98 -36.63 -13.92
CA ASP A 331 7.80 -37.82 -13.89
C ASP A 331 9.09 -37.51 -14.67
N PRO A 332 10.28 -37.57 -14.03
CA PRO A 332 11.56 -37.33 -14.71
C PRO A 332 11.89 -38.40 -15.76
N THR A 333 11.05 -39.42 -15.95
CA THR A 333 11.33 -40.57 -16.82
C THR A 333 10.49 -40.61 -18.08
N HIS A 334 10.52 -39.57 -18.91
CA HIS A 334 10.38 -39.79 -20.37
C HIS A 334 10.97 -38.65 -21.22
N PRO A 335 12.06 -38.89 -21.98
CA PRO A 335 12.47 -38.00 -23.05
C PRO A 335 11.57 -38.23 -24.29
N ARG A 336 11.15 -37.15 -24.94
CA ARG A 336 10.82 -37.12 -26.37
C ARG A 336 11.61 -36.01 -27.03
#